data_AF-A0A7C7CRR2-F1
#
_entry.id   AF-A0A7C7CRR2-F1
#
_cell.length_a   1.000
_cell.length_b   1.000
_cell.length_c   1.000
_cell.angle_alpha   90.00
_cell.angle_beta   90.00
_cell.angle_gamma   90.00
#
_symmetry.space_group_name_H-M   'P 1'
#
loop_
_entity.id
_entity.type
_entity.pdbx_description
1 polymer ?
#
loop_
_entity_poly.entity_id
_entity_poly.type
_entity_poly.pdbx_seq_one_letter_code
_entity_poly.pdbx_strand_id
1 'polypeptide(L)'
;MHSPVYFISDAHLAIQSSEEEHQKQQRLFRFFHHVAHTGGTLFILGDLFDFYFEYPHVIPKMYFQLYHELFHLKSKGVALHFMAGNHDYWFQDFISDRLFDKTYTDNTIAEVNGKKFYLTHGDGILPWDRGYRLLKMVIRNPVF
;
A
#
# COMPACT_ATOMS: atom_id res chain seq x y z
N MET A 1 10.88 -7.37 13.35
CA MET A 1 9.55 -7.56 12.72
C MET A 1 8.95 -8.85 13.24
N HIS A 2 7.63 -8.91 13.40
CA HIS A 2 6.94 -10.10 13.91
C HIS A 2 6.70 -11.08 12.75
N SER A 3 7.07 -12.34 12.94
CA SER A 3 6.77 -13.42 11.99
C SER A 3 5.38 -14.00 12.28
N PRO A 4 4.61 -14.46 11.28
CA PRO A 4 4.93 -14.47 9.84
C PRO A 4 4.97 -13.08 9.19
N VAL A 5 5.69 -12.96 8.08
CA VAL A 5 5.76 -11.73 7.29
C VAL A 5 5.14 -11.95 5.92
N TYR A 6 4.18 -11.11 5.57
CA TYR A 6 3.41 -11.17 4.35
C TYR A 6 3.78 -10.00 3.43
N PHE A 7 3.78 -10.25 2.12
CA PHE A 7 4.02 -9.24 1.10
C PHE A 7 2.91 -9.34 0.05
N ILE A 8 2.28 -8.21 -0.27
CA ILE A 8 1.35 -8.06 -1.39
C ILE A 8 1.67 -6.76 -2.15
N SER A 9 1.28 -6.66 -3.40
CA SER A 9 1.37 -5.44 -4.22
C SER A 9 0.29 -5.48 -5.31
N ASP A 10 0.11 -4.37 -6.04
CA ASP A 10 -0.65 -4.33 -7.30
C ASP A 10 -2.09 -4.87 -7.19
N ALA A 11 -2.78 -4.55 -6.09
CA ALA A 11 -4.17 -4.90 -5.92
C ALA A 11 -5.08 -4.05 -6.81
N HIS A 12 -4.66 -2.80 -7.10
CA HIS A 12 -5.34 -1.85 -7.98
C HIS A 12 -6.85 -1.77 -7.70
N LEU A 13 -7.23 -1.49 -6.44
CA LEU A 13 -8.65 -1.40 -6.09
C LEU A 13 -9.29 -0.22 -6.84
N ALA A 14 -10.27 -0.54 -7.70
CA ALA A 14 -10.86 0.41 -8.60
C ALA A 14 -11.85 1.34 -7.89
N ILE A 15 -12.02 2.52 -8.47
CA ILE A 15 -12.97 3.52 -8.02
C ILE A 15 -14.43 3.09 -8.31
N GLN A 16 -14.64 2.44 -9.45
CA GLN A 16 -15.96 2.07 -9.93
C GLN A 16 -16.40 0.74 -9.33
N SER A 17 -17.61 0.73 -8.78
CA SER A 17 -18.23 -0.50 -8.27
C SER A 17 -18.69 -1.37 -9.45
N SER A 18 -18.02 -2.49 -9.65
CA SER A 18 -18.46 -3.58 -10.51
C SER A 18 -18.51 -4.88 -9.71
N GLU A 19 -19.21 -5.88 -10.22
CA GLU A 19 -19.23 -7.22 -9.61
C GLU A 19 -17.81 -7.82 -9.53
N GLU A 20 -17.00 -7.60 -10.57
CA GLU A 20 -15.61 -8.05 -10.61
C GLU A 20 -14.74 -7.35 -9.55
N GLU A 21 -14.93 -6.05 -9.36
CA GLU A 21 -14.25 -5.28 -8.32
C GLU A 21 -14.66 -5.76 -6.93
N HIS A 22 -15.94 -6.02 -6.72
CA HIS A 22 -16.43 -6.56 -5.46
C HIS A 22 -15.78 -7.93 -5.15
N GLN A 23 -15.71 -8.82 -6.13
CA GLN A 23 -15.05 -10.12 -5.97
C GLN A 23 -13.55 -9.98 -5.70
N LYS A 24 -12.88 -9.01 -6.32
CA LYS A 24 -11.46 -8.70 -6.04
C LYS A 24 -11.27 -8.21 -4.61
N GLN A 25 -12.09 -7.27 -4.14
CA GLN A 25 -12.07 -6.80 -2.76
C GLN A 25 -12.31 -7.94 -1.77
N GLN A 26 -13.30 -8.79 -2.02
CA GLN A 26 -13.59 -9.95 -1.16
C GLN A 26 -12.42 -10.94 -1.09
N ARG A 27 -11.69 -11.16 -2.19
CA ARG A 27 -10.46 -11.99 -2.17
C ARG A 27 -9.40 -11.36 -1.26
N LEU A 28 -9.17 -10.06 -1.40
CA LEU A 28 -8.21 -9.32 -0.58
C LEU A 28 -8.59 -9.34 0.91
N PHE A 29 -9.87 -9.10 1.23
CA PHE A 29 -10.34 -9.08 2.61
C PHE A 29 -10.28 -10.46 3.26
N ARG A 30 -10.58 -11.54 2.52
CA ARG A 30 -10.32 -12.91 3.00
C ARG A 30 -8.86 -13.14 3.35
N PHE A 31 -7.94 -12.61 2.55
CA PHE A 31 -6.51 -12.66 2.87
C PHE A 31 -6.18 -11.82 4.12
N PHE A 32 -6.74 -10.63 4.27
CA PHE A 32 -6.58 -9.83 5.49
C PHE A 32 -7.11 -10.54 6.73
N HIS A 33 -8.27 -11.19 6.66
CA HIS A 33 -8.76 -12.00 7.78
C HIS A 33 -7.83 -13.17 8.12
N HIS A 34 -7.19 -13.79 7.13
CA HIS A 34 -6.16 -14.79 7.37
C HIS A 34 -4.95 -14.20 8.12
N VAL A 35 -4.43 -13.05 7.65
CA VAL A 35 -3.31 -12.34 8.32
C VAL A 35 -3.69 -11.90 9.74
N ALA A 36 -4.92 -11.44 9.93
CA ALA A 36 -5.45 -11.05 11.24
C ALA A 36 -5.49 -12.24 12.22
N HIS A 37 -5.73 -13.45 11.71
CA HIS A 37 -5.77 -14.67 12.51
C HIS A 37 -4.36 -15.17 12.87
N THR A 38 -3.41 -15.10 11.93
CA THR A 38 -2.03 -15.57 12.13
C THR A 38 -1.13 -14.56 12.83
N GLY A 39 -1.47 -13.27 12.76
CA GLY A 39 -0.67 -12.17 13.30
C GLY A 39 0.58 -11.88 12.46
N GLY A 40 1.48 -11.06 13.00
CA GLY A 40 2.78 -10.78 12.37
C GLY A 40 2.85 -9.43 11.68
N THR A 41 3.47 -9.39 10.49
CA THR A 41 3.72 -8.15 9.74
C THR A 41 3.21 -8.27 8.30
N LEU A 42 2.48 -7.27 7.82
CA LEU A 42 2.03 -7.17 6.42
C LEU A 42 2.69 -5.97 5.74
N PHE A 43 3.39 -6.25 4.64
CA PHE A 43 3.90 -5.26 3.71
C PHE A 43 2.99 -5.17 2.48
N ILE A 44 2.57 -3.96 2.17
CA ILE A 44 1.88 -3.59 0.94
C ILE A 44 2.85 -2.77 0.08
N LEU A 45 3.33 -3.34 -1.02
CA LEU A 45 4.42 -2.80 -1.84
C LEU A 45 3.93 -2.00 -3.05
N GLY A 46 3.07 -1.02 -2.80
CA GLY A 46 2.54 -0.11 -3.81
C GLY A 46 1.34 -0.63 -4.57
N ASP A 47 0.65 0.32 -5.20
CA ASP A 47 -0.50 0.10 -6.08
C ASP A 47 -1.62 -0.74 -5.40
N LEU A 48 -1.89 -0.41 -4.13
CA LEU A 48 -3.06 -0.92 -3.42
C LEU A 48 -4.34 -0.34 -4.02
N PHE A 49 -4.28 0.94 -4.38
CA PHE A 49 -5.37 1.69 -4.99
C PHE A 49 -5.08 1.90 -6.48
N ASP A 50 -6.12 1.80 -7.31
CA ASP A 50 -6.01 2.15 -8.74
C ASP A 50 -5.80 3.66 -8.95
N PHE A 51 -6.24 4.49 -8.00
CA PHE A 51 -5.83 5.90 -7.92
C PHE A 51 -6.08 6.43 -6.51
N TYR A 52 -5.05 6.98 -5.88
CA TYR A 52 -5.17 7.57 -4.54
C TYR A 52 -4.62 8.99 -4.51
N PHE A 53 -5.45 9.91 -4.04
CA PHE A 53 -5.05 11.28 -3.77
C PHE A 53 -5.72 11.76 -2.49
N GLU A 54 -4.90 12.15 -1.52
CA GLU A 54 -5.34 12.61 -0.21
C GLU A 54 -5.15 14.12 -0.08
N TYR A 55 -6.12 14.76 0.57
CA TYR A 55 -6.06 16.16 0.96
C TYR A 55 -6.13 16.26 2.49
N PRO A 56 -5.63 17.36 3.10
CA PRO A 56 -5.57 17.50 4.57
C PRO A 56 -6.88 17.23 5.33
N HIS A 57 -8.02 17.38 4.66
CA HIS A 57 -9.35 17.21 5.27
C HIS A 57 -10.28 16.29 4.47
N VAL A 58 -9.79 15.66 3.39
CA VAL A 58 -10.62 14.82 2.51
C VAL A 58 -9.87 13.56 2.12
N ILE A 59 -10.49 12.42 2.41
CA ILE A 59 -10.03 11.09 1.98
C ILE A 59 -11.04 10.49 0.97
N PRO A 60 -10.58 9.67 0.01
CA PRO A 60 -11.48 9.03 -0.95
C PRO A 60 -12.44 8.02 -0.29
N LYS A 61 -13.71 8.39 -0.15
CA LYS A 61 -14.73 7.57 0.53
C LYS A 61 -14.99 6.19 -0.10
N MET A 62 -14.64 5.97 -1.37
CA MET A 62 -14.84 4.68 -2.04
C MET A 62 -14.06 3.53 -1.40
N TYR A 63 -12.94 3.84 -0.74
CA TYR A 63 -12.08 2.85 -0.10
C TYR A 63 -12.44 2.65 1.37
N PHE A 64 -13.62 3.10 1.81
CA PHE A 64 -14.05 3.00 3.21
C PHE A 64 -13.98 1.57 3.78
N GLN A 65 -14.41 0.57 3.01
CA GLN A 65 -14.31 -0.83 3.44
C GLN A 65 -12.86 -1.29 3.57
N LEU A 66 -11.98 -0.89 2.65
CA LEU A 66 -10.55 -1.20 2.75
C LEU A 66 -9.94 -0.57 4.01
N TYR A 67 -10.27 0.69 4.31
CA TYR A 67 -9.79 1.36 5.52
C TYR A 67 -10.23 0.61 6.77
N HIS A 68 -11.49 0.17 6.82
CA HIS A 68 -12.01 -0.65 7.92
C HIS A 68 -11.20 -1.93 8.11
N GLU A 69 -10.91 -2.68 7.05
CA GLU A 69 -10.14 -3.91 7.14
C GLU A 69 -8.68 -3.68 7.59
N LEU A 70 -8.05 -2.59 7.14
CA LEU A 70 -6.72 -2.20 7.59
C LEU A 70 -6.72 -1.81 9.08
N PHE A 71 -7.72 -1.05 9.54
CA PHE A 71 -7.89 -0.77 10.96
C PHE A 71 -8.13 -2.04 11.77
N HIS A 72 -8.89 -2.99 11.23
CA HIS A 72 -9.12 -4.28 11.87
C HIS A 72 -7.80 -5.03 12.06
N LEU A 73 -6.95 -5.11 11.03
CA LEU A 73 -5.62 -5.70 11.14
C LEU A 73 -4.77 -5.05 12.24
N LYS A 74 -4.71 -3.70 12.30
CA LYS A 74 -3.99 -2.99 13.36
C LYS A 74 -4.55 -3.30 14.75
N SER A 75 -5.88 -3.36 14.88
CA SER A 75 -6.53 -3.71 16.15
C SER A 75 -6.21 -5.13 16.64
N LYS A 76 -5.81 -6.02 15.72
CA LYS A 76 -5.34 -7.38 16.02
C LYS A 76 -3.83 -7.45 16.28
N GLY A 77 -3.14 -6.32 16.26
CA GLY A 77 -1.69 -6.24 16.50
C GLY A 77 -0.83 -6.65 15.30
N VAL A 78 -1.41 -6.69 14.08
CA VAL A 78 -0.63 -6.87 12.86
C VAL A 78 0.09 -5.57 12.54
N ALA A 79 1.41 -5.63 12.40
CA ALA A 79 2.21 -4.49 11.97
C ALA A 79 2.01 -4.24 10.48
N LEU A 80 1.58 -3.04 10.09
CA LEU A 80 1.27 -2.68 8.71
C LEU A 80 2.31 -1.72 8.14
N HIS A 81 2.90 -2.12 7.02
CA HIS A 81 3.89 -1.34 6.29
C HIS A 81 3.39 -1.08 4.87
N PHE A 82 3.48 0.17 4.41
CA PHE A 82 3.05 0.56 3.06
C PHE A 82 4.17 1.26 2.30
N MET A 83 4.50 0.75 1.12
CA MET A 83 5.35 1.44 0.18
C MET A 83 4.48 2.07 -0.90
N ALA A 84 4.77 3.31 -1.26
CA ALA A 84 4.09 4.04 -2.30
C ALA A 84 4.37 3.41 -3.68
N GLY A 85 3.32 3.14 -4.43
CA GLY A 85 3.40 2.81 -5.85
C GLY A 85 3.32 4.06 -6.72
N ASN A 86 2.95 3.88 -7.98
CA ASN A 86 2.73 4.99 -8.90
C ASN A 86 1.28 5.45 -8.98
N HIS A 87 0.33 4.63 -8.55
CA HIS A 87 -1.09 5.00 -8.48
C HIS A 87 -1.48 5.65 -7.14
N ASP A 88 -0.68 5.43 -6.10
CA ASP A 88 -1.00 5.78 -4.72
C ASP A 88 0.11 6.53 -3.99
N TYR A 89 0.86 7.37 -4.72
CA TYR A 89 1.95 8.17 -4.16
C TYR A 89 1.48 9.37 -3.33
N TRP A 90 0.34 9.99 -3.67
CA TRP A 90 -0.13 11.25 -3.07
C TRP A 90 -0.95 11.02 -1.80
N PHE A 91 -0.40 10.23 -0.87
CA PHE A 91 -0.98 10.05 0.45
C PHE A 91 -0.45 11.08 1.44
N GLN A 92 -1.19 11.34 2.53
CA GLN A 92 -0.80 12.22 3.61
C GLN A 92 -0.95 11.51 4.98
N ASP A 93 -1.38 12.26 5.99
CA ASP A 93 -1.37 11.87 7.40
C ASP A 93 -2.40 10.77 7.71
N PHE A 94 -3.48 10.63 6.95
CA PHE A 94 -4.42 9.53 7.15
C PHE A 94 -3.76 8.18 6.85
N ILE A 95 -3.11 8.02 5.69
CA ILE A 95 -2.40 6.79 5.36
C ILE A 95 -1.19 6.61 6.30
N SER A 96 -0.35 7.65 6.46
CA SER A 96 0.91 7.50 7.19
C SER A 96 0.74 7.28 8.69
N ASP A 97 -0.23 7.96 9.31
CA ASP A 97 -0.34 8.01 10.76
C ASP A 97 -1.52 7.19 11.29
N ARG A 98 -2.57 6.99 10.47
CA ARG A 98 -3.76 6.24 10.89
C ARG A 98 -3.74 4.80 10.38
N LEU A 99 -3.59 4.59 9.07
CA LEU A 99 -3.77 3.28 8.46
C LEU A 99 -2.54 2.37 8.55
N PHE A 100 -1.33 2.92 8.48
CA PHE A 100 -0.09 2.13 8.53
C PHE A 100 0.73 2.48 9.76
N ASP A 101 1.68 1.63 10.11
CA ASP A 101 2.65 1.90 11.18
C ASP A 101 3.93 2.53 10.60
N LYS A 102 4.20 2.25 9.32
CA LYS A 102 5.29 2.87 8.59
C LYS A 102 5.00 2.93 7.10
N THR A 103 5.22 4.10 6.51
CA THR A 103 5.15 4.33 5.07
C THR A 103 6.54 4.54 4.45
N TYR A 104 6.66 4.25 3.16
CA TYR A 104 7.90 4.38 2.40
C TYR A 104 7.61 4.98 1.03
N THR A 105 8.26 6.08 0.68
CA THR A 105 8.17 6.69 -0.67
C THR A 105 9.23 6.16 -1.64
N ASP A 106 10.24 5.49 -1.09
CA ASP A 106 11.43 5.00 -1.79
C ASP A 106 11.75 3.56 -1.38
N ASN A 107 12.62 2.93 -2.16
CA ASN A 107 13.09 1.57 -1.91
C ASN A 107 13.72 1.47 -0.51
N THR A 108 13.46 0.37 0.19
CA THR A 108 13.97 0.16 1.55
C THR A 108 14.52 -1.24 1.72
N ILE A 109 15.36 -1.43 2.74
CA ILE A 109 15.75 -2.76 3.19
C ILE A 109 15.00 -3.06 4.49
N ALA A 110 14.30 -4.19 4.52
CA ALA A 110 13.68 -4.73 5.72
C ALA A 110 14.52 -5.89 6.25
N GLU A 111 14.65 -6.00 7.58
CA GLU A 111 15.31 -7.14 8.21
C GLU A 111 14.30 -7.97 9.01
N VAL A 112 14.23 -9.26 8.67
CA VAL A 112 13.34 -10.23 9.31
C VAL A 112 14.17 -11.44 9.70
N ASN A 113 14.26 -11.72 11.00
CA ASN A 113 15.00 -12.85 11.56
C ASN A 113 16.45 -12.95 11.04
N GLY A 114 17.16 -11.82 10.99
CA GLY A 114 18.55 -11.73 10.51
C GLY A 114 18.73 -11.81 8.99
N LYS A 115 17.63 -11.94 8.22
CA LYS A 115 17.65 -11.89 6.75
C LYS A 115 17.25 -10.52 6.26
N LYS A 116 18.00 -10.00 5.28
CA LYS A 116 17.72 -8.72 4.64
C LYS A 116 16.88 -8.92 3.38
N PHE A 117 15.82 -8.15 3.25
CA PHE A 117 14.90 -8.13 2.12
C PHE A 117 14.97 -6.73 1.49
N TYR A 118 15.32 -6.67 0.20
CA TYR A 118 15.23 -5.43 -0.57
C TYR A 118 13.79 -5.27 -1.06
N LEU A 119 13.14 -4.19 -0.64
CA LEU A 119 11.76 -3.89 -0.96
C LEU A 119 11.73 -2.73 -1.95
N THR A 120 11.00 -2.92 -3.03
CA THR A 120 10.75 -1.93 -4.08
C THR A 120 9.39 -2.23 -4.69
N HIS A 121 8.66 -1.18 -5.08
CA HIS A 121 7.47 -1.33 -5.90
C HIS A 121 7.82 -1.80 -7.33
N GLY A 122 8.93 -1.31 -7.87
CA GLY A 122 9.46 -1.77 -9.16
C GLY A 122 9.34 -0.75 -10.31
N ASP A 123 8.64 0.35 -10.10
CA ASP A 123 8.39 1.37 -11.11
C ASP A 123 9.67 2.11 -11.56
N GLY A 124 9.91 2.13 -12.87
CA GLY A 124 11.04 2.85 -13.48
C GLY A 124 12.41 2.19 -13.34
N ILE A 125 12.47 0.91 -12.89
CA ILE A 125 13.72 0.12 -12.83
C ILE A 125 14.28 -0.17 -14.23
N LEU A 126 13.42 -0.31 -15.24
CA LEU A 126 13.84 -0.74 -16.56
C LEU A 126 14.64 0.38 -17.26
N PRO A 127 15.79 0.07 -17.90
CA PRO A 127 16.67 1.09 -18.50
C PRO A 127 15.97 2.00 -19.52
N TRP A 128 14.97 1.46 -20.24
CA TRP A 128 14.24 2.13 -21.30
C TRP A 128 13.10 3.04 -20.82
N ASP A 129 12.70 2.99 -19.54
CA ASP A 129 11.61 3.80 -18.97
C ASP A 129 12.02 5.26 -18.68
N ARG A 130 12.72 5.90 -19.63
CA ARG A 130 13.22 7.28 -19.49
C ARG A 130 12.09 8.29 -19.39
N GLY A 131 11.05 8.13 -20.20
CA GLY A 131 9.87 9.01 -20.20
C GLY A 131 9.11 8.93 -18.88
N TYR A 132 8.89 7.70 -18.38
CA TYR A 132 8.26 7.48 -17.09
C TYR A 132 9.08 8.06 -15.94
N ARG A 133 10.41 7.92 -15.93
CA ARG A 133 11.28 8.54 -14.91
C ARG A 133 11.17 10.07 -14.91
N LEU A 134 11.11 10.70 -16.08
CA LEU A 134 10.90 12.15 -16.19
C LEU A 134 9.52 12.57 -15.64
N LEU A 135 8.47 11.84 -16.02
CA LEU A 135 7.12 12.08 -15.51
C LEU A 135 7.08 11.94 -13.98
N LYS A 136 7.66 10.86 -13.45
CA LYS A 136 7.79 10.59 -12.01
C LYS A 136 8.44 11.77 -11.27
N MET A 137 9.49 12.38 -11.83
CA MET A 137 10.12 13.57 -11.23
C MET A 137 9.20 14.79 -11.18
N VAL A 138 8.33 14.96 -12.18
CA VAL A 138 7.38 16.08 -12.22
C VAL A 138 6.24 15.85 -11.24
N ILE A 139 5.61 14.69 -11.27
CA ILE A 139 4.39 14.40 -10.50
C ILE A 139 4.63 14.16 -9.00
N ARG A 140 5.87 13.85 -8.61
CA ARG A 140 6.28 13.67 -7.21
C ARG A 140 7.00 14.90 -6.64
N ASN A 141 6.98 16.02 -7.35
CA ASN A 141 7.60 17.25 -6.90
C ASN A 141 6.72 17.91 -5.81
N PRO A 142 7.25 18.25 -4.62
CA PRO A 142 6.45 18.83 -3.53
C PRO A 142 5.90 20.24 -3.81
N VAL A 143 6.29 20.87 -4.92
CA VAL A 143 5.76 22.17 -5.36
C VAL A 143 4.40 22.03 -6.07
N PHE A 144 4.07 20.83 -6.52
CA PHE A 144 2.78 20.46 -7.13
C PHE A 144 1.95 19.65 -6.15
#